data_AF-A0A2N2B298-F1
#
_entry.id   AF-A0A2N2B298-F1
#
_cell.length_a   1.000
_cell.length_b   1.000
_cell.length_c   1.000
_cell.angle_alpha   90.00
_cell.angle_beta   90.00
_cell.angle_gamma   90.00
#
_symmetry.space_group_name_H-M   'P 1'
#
loop_
_entity.id
_entity.type
_entity.pdbx_description
1 polymer ?
#
loop_
_entity_poly.entity_id
_entity_poly.type
_entity_poly.pdbx_seq_one_letter_code
_entity_poly.pdbx_strand_id
1 'polypeptide(L)'
;MKKLLIVLAMVLMFSSTMVINAAERTTPNPTPEDRSNGFLSELEEKQDARFDEAQTKWTRRQTERQTRNDKYLEIVAQFSPDLLSSYEAAFDTHDALHAELFTTRTRIRTTYSDETKAALEVLKSDLFAQATAGEITWKEARESLKTFLKDSKTAFTTLTDAYKAAILDENSEWEAKVVEIKALHQELRAAIEAEDTDSASAIIDELYDYLLQHIEFDQFKLDTMNAIF
;
A
#
# COMPACT_ATOMS: atom_id res chain seq x y z
N MET A 1 55.72 19.57 -22.42
CA MET A 1 55.52 21.03 -22.49
C MET A 1 54.27 21.40 -21.71
N LYS A 2 54.44 22.19 -20.63
CA LYS A 2 53.41 23.00 -19.91
C LYS A 2 52.18 22.20 -19.41
N LYS A 3 52.03 21.76 -18.16
CA LYS A 3 52.47 22.29 -16.86
C LYS A 3 52.50 21.15 -15.82
N LEU A 4 53.70 20.81 -15.35
CA LEU A 4 53.95 20.48 -13.96
C LEU A 4 53.93 21.81 -13.17
N LEU A 5 53.74 21.78 -11.85
CA LEU A 5 53.69 22.91 -10.91
C LEU A 5 52.34 23.65 -10.86
N ILE A 6 51.51 23.24 -9.91
CA ILE A 6 51.20 24.04 -8.72
C ILE A 6 50.90 23.02 -7.60
N VAL A 7 51.91 22.85 -6.73
CA VAL A 7 51.74 22.53 -5.30
C VAL A 7 51.41 21.07 -4.99
N LEU A 8 52.31 20.13 -5.31
CA LEU A 8 53.34 19.60 -4.40
C LEU A 8 54.04 20.60 -3.43
N ALA A 9 53.27 21.38 -2.66
CA ALA A 9 53.81 22.18 -1.56
C ALA A 9 52.75 22.32 -0.47
N MET A 10 52.35 21.21 0.14
CA MET A 10 51.93 21.14 1.54
C MET A 10 51.83 19.69 2.05
N VAL A 11 52.67 18.79 1.50
CA VAL A 11 53.18 17.68 2.31
C VAL A 11 54.35 18.26 3.09
N LEU A 12 54.29 18.11 4.42
CA LEU A 12 55.30 18.46 5.43
C LEU A 12 55.41 19.95 5.77
N MET A 13 54.53 20.43 6.64
CA MET A 13 54.96 21.05 7.90
C MET A 13 53.87 20.89 8.95
N PHE A 14 54.30 20.61 10.18
CA PHE A 14 53.52 20.35 11.39
C PHE A 14 53.08 18.90 11.61
N SER A 15 54.10 18.07 11.79
CA SER A 15 54.26 17.32 13.05
C SER A 15 53.70 18.12 14.24
N SER A 16 52.56 17.69 14.76
CA SER A 16 52.13 17.96 16.12
C SER A 16 51.20 16.83 16.53
N THR A 17 51.73 15.98 17.38
CA THR A 17 51.02 15.01 18.21
C THR A 17 49.77 15.65 18.82
N MET A 18 48.59 15.41 18.24
CA MET A 18 47.34 15.54 18.97
C MET A 18 46.99 14.17 19.56
N VAL A 19 47.47 14.03 20.79
CA VAL A 19 46.85 13.32 21.91
C VAL A 19 45.51 12.68 21.55
N ILE A 20 45.47 11.35 21.62
CA ILE A 20 44.25 10.57 21.82
C ILE A 20 43.62 11.11 23.11
N ASN A 21 42.72 12.07 22.96
CA ASN A 21 41.79 12.38 24.04
C ASN A 21 40.71 11.31 23.91
N ALA A 22 40.90 10.23 24.68
CA ALA A 22 39.80 9.42 25.17
C ALA A 22 38.95 10.31 26.09
N ALA A 23 38.31 11.32 25.51
CA ALA A 23 37.13 11.89 26.10
C ALA A 23 36.10 10.78 25.95
N GLU A 24 35.87 10.05 27.05
CA GLU A 24 34.64 9.34 27.28
C GLU A 24 33.50 10.23 26.75
N ARG A 25 33.02 9.93 25.54
CA ARG A 25 31.67 10.33 25.15
C ARG A 25 30.78 9.50 26.05
N THR A 26 30.61 9.97 27.28
CA THR A 26 29.36 9.87 28.00
C THR A 26 28.37 10.67 27.17
N THR A 27 27.96 10.12 26.01
CA THR A 27 26.63 10.45 25.51
C THR A 27 25.72 10.12 26.69
N PRO A 28 25.00 11.10 27.25
CA PRO A 28 24.10 10.83 28.35
C PRO A 28 23.23 9.65 27.93
N ASN A 29 23.11 8.66 28.81
CA ASN A 29 22.32 7.48 28.54
C ASN A 29 20.93 7.98 28.13
N PRO A 30 20.45 7.69 26.90
CA PRO A 30 19.27 8.35 26.36
C PRO A 30 18.13 8.17 27.36
N THR A 31 17.46 9.27 27.68
CA THR A 31 16.36 9.25 28.64
C THR A 31 15.28 8.27 28.14
N PRO A 32 14.44 7.72 29.03
CA PRO A 32 13.31 6.90 28.62
C PRO A 32 12.45 7.59 27.53
N GLU A 33 12.40 8.92 27.57
CA GLU A 33 11.74 9.79 26.60
C GLU A 33 12.46 9.79 25.24
N ASP A 34 13.79 9.94 25.22
CA ASP A 34 14.61 9.86 23.99
C ASP A 34 14.50 8.48 23.29
N ARG A 35 14.46 7.39 24.08
CA ARG A 35 14.31 6.03 23.54
C ARG A 35 12.91 5.77 22.99
N SER A 36 11.89 6.34 23.62
CA SER A 36 10.51 6.25 23.14
C SER A 36 10.33 7.04 21.84
N ASN A 37 10.94 8.21 21.74
CA ASN A 37 10.88 9.05 20.54
C ASN A 37 11.60 8.39 19.35
N GLY A 38 12.75 7.76 19.58
CA GLY A 38 13.47 7.00 18.54
C GLY A 38 12.70 5.79 18.00
N PHE A 39 11.94 5.11 18.86
CA PHE A 39 11.08 3.98 18.43
C PHE A 39 9.91 4.45 17.56
N LEU A 40 9.29 5.58 17.90
CA LEU A 40 8.20 6.15 17.12
C LEU A 40 8.69 6.65 15.77
N SER A 41 9.81 7.38 15.71
CA SER A 41 10.37 7.82 14.44
C SER A 41 10.75 6.66 13.49
N GLU A 42 11.26 5.55 14.04
CA GLU A 42 11.57 4.35 13.23
C GLU A 42 10.30 3.65 12.70
N LEU A 43 9.19 3.72 13.45
CA LEU A 43 7.90 3.22 12.98
C LEU A 43 7.32 4.09 11.86
N GLU A 44 7.48 5.41 11.94
CA GLU A 44 7.05 6.35 10.90
C GLU A 44 7.83 6.15 9.61
N GLU A 45 9.17 6.10 9.68
CA GLU A 45 10.01 5.89 8.51
C GLU A 45 9.70 4.54 7.82
N LYS A 46 9.45 3.48 8.60
CA LYS A 46 9.01 2.17 8.05
C LYS A 46 7.61 2.21 7.46
N GLN A 47 6.73 3.06 7.97
CA GLN A 47 5.37 3.21 7.45
C GLN A 47 5.39 3.97 6.12
N ASP A 48 6.15 5.05 6.04
CA ASP A 48 6.31 5.86 4.84
C ASP A 48 6.98 5.06 3.72
N ALA A 49 8.05 4.32 4.03
CA ALA A 49 8.71 3.44 3.06
C ALA A 49 7.75 2.37 2.49
N ARG A 50 6.86 1.81 3.34
CA ARG A 50 5.83 0.86 2.88
C ARG A 50 4.77 1.53 2.01
N PHE A 51 4.45 2.78 2.29
CA PHE A 51 3.50 3.55 1.50
C PHE A 51 4.07 3.86 0.10
N ASP A 52 5.31 4.32 0.04
CA ASP A 52 6.02 4.59 -1.22
C ASP A 52 6.17 3.32 -2.08
N GLU A 53 6.49 2.18 -1.45
CA GLU A 53 6.56 0.90 -2.15
C GLU A 53 5.18 0.50 -2.71
N ALA A 54 4.12 0.67 -1.91
CA ALA A 54 2.76 0.37 -2.34
C ALA A 54 2.32 1.27 -3.51
N GLN A 55 2.63 2.57 -3.46
CA GLN A 55 2.35 3.52 -4.52
C GLN A 55 3.12 3.18 -5.80
N THR A 56 4.40 2.86 -5.69
CA THR A 56 5.24 2.46 -6.83
C THR A 56 4.69 1.20 -7.51
N LYS A 57 4.31 0.20 -6.70
CA LYS A 57 3.71 -1.04 -7.18
C LYS A 57 2.34 -0.80 -7.81
N TRP A 58 1.56 0.14 -7.27
CA TRP A 58 0.27 0.54 -7.82
C TRP A 58 0.42 1.16 -9.21
N THR A 59 1.29 2.17 -9.35
CA THR A 59 1.56 2.82 -10.64
C THR A 59 2.01 1.81 -11.69
N ARG A 60 2.90 0.88 -11.34
CA ARG A 60 3.32 -0.19 -12.26
C ARG A 60 2.14 -1.04 -12.73
N ARG A 61 1.25 -1.44 -11.82
CA ARG A 61 0.07 -2.25 -12.15
C ARG A 61 -0.91 -1.51 -13.07
N GLN A 62 -1.07 -0.21 -12.89
CA GLN A 62 -1.90 0.64 -13.76
C GLN A 62 -1.35 0.63 -15.19
N THR A 63 -0.05 0.90 -15.37
CA THR A 63 0.59 0.86 -16.69
C THR A 63 0.52 -0.51 -17.35
N GLU A 64 0.78 -1.58 -16.60
CA GLU A 64 0.67 -2.96 -17.11
C GLU A 64 -0.76 -3.31 -17.50
N ARG A 65 -1.77 -2.78 -16.80
CA ARG A 65 -3.17 -2.99 -17.12
C ARG A 65 -3.58 -2.23 -18.38
N GLN A 66 -3.25 -0.94 -18.49
CA GLN A 66 -3.49 -0.15 -19.69
C GLN A 66 -2.97 -0.90 -20.93
N THR A 67 -1.71 -1.36 -20.88
CA THR A 67 -1.09 -2.11 -21.98
C THR A 67 -1.83 -3.39 -22.34
N ARG A 68 -2.45 -4.08 -21.37
CA ARG A 68 -3.26 -5.28 -21.65
C ARG A 68 -4.62 -4.92 -22.21
N ASN A 69 -5.26 -3.87 -21.68
CA ASN A 69 -6.56 -3.39 -22.15
C ASN A 69 -6.44 -2.94 -23.61
N ASP A 70 -5.41 -2.15 -23.95
CA ASP A 70 -5.17 -1.67 -25.33
C ASP A 70 -5.05 -2.85 -26.31
N LYS A 71 -4.25 -3.87 -25.97
CA LYS A 71 -4.11 -5.09 -26.78
C LYS A 71 -5.41 -5.88 -26.92
N TYR A 72 -6.23 -5.88 -25.87
CA TYR A 72 -7.51 -6.57 -25.92
C TYR A 72 -8.53 -5.79 -26.75
N LEU A 73 -8.52 -4.45 -26.70
CA LEU A 73 -9.34 -3.60 -27.55
C LEU A 73 -8.99 -3.77 -29.03
N GLU A 74 -7.73 -4.04 -29.40
CA GLU A 74 -7.38 -4.42 -30.77
C GLU A 74 -8.10 -5.70 -31.23
N ILE A 75 -8.22 -6.70 -30.34
CA ILE A 75 -8.96 -7.95 -30.61
C ILE A 75 -10.45 -7.65 -30.74
N VAL A 76 -11.02 -6.87 -29.81
CA VAL A 76 -12.44 -6.47 -29.87
C VAL A 76 -12.74 -5.71 -31.15
N ALA A 77 -11.89 -4.76 -31.56
CA ALA A 77 -12.07 -4.00 -32.80
C ALA A 77 -12.06 -4.90 -34.05
N GLN A 78 -11.31 -6.00 -34.01
CA GLN A 78 -11.22 -6.94 -35.14
C GLN A 78 -12.41 -7.90 -35.20
N PHE A 79 -12.83 -8.46 -34.06
CA PHE A 79 -13.79 -9.58 -34.02
C PHE A 79 -15.19 -9.17 -33.55
N SER A 80 -15.33 -8.08 -32.79
CA SER A 80 -16.60 -7.56 -32.26
C SER A 80 -16.60 -6.02 -32.25
N PRO A 81 -16.46 -5.36 -33.41
CA PRO A 81 -16.29 -3.90 -33.48
C PRO A 81 -17.46 -3.12 -32.85
N ASP A 82 -18.66 -3.70 -32.85
CA ASP A 82 -19.85 -3.09 -32.25
C ASP A 82 -19.75 -2.96 -30.72
N LEU A 83 -18.91 -3.77 -30.06
CA LEU A 83 -18.65 -3.69 -28.62
C LEU A 83 -17.46 -2.82 -28.24
N LEU A 84 -16.68 -2.31 -29.20
CA LEU A 84 -15.42 -1.61 -28.90
C LEU A 84 -15.63 -0.43 -27.94
N SER A 85 -16.60 0.45 -28.24
CA SER A 85 -16.89 1.62 -27.38
C SER A 85 -17.42 1.21 -26.00
N SER A 86 -18.17 0.11 -25.94
CA SER A 86 -18.71 -0.43 -24.68
C SER A 86 -17.58 -0.96 -23.78
N TYR A 87 -16.57 -1.61 -24.37
CA TYR A 87 -15.37 -2.06 -23.66
C TYR A 87 -14.48 -0.90 -23.20
N GLU A 88 -14.27 0.10 -24.04
CA GLU A 88 -13.51 1.31 -23.66
C GLU A 88 -14.13 1.96 -22.41
N ALA A 89 -15.44 2.20 -22.43
CA ALA A 89 -16.16 2.78 -21.29
C ALA A 89 -16.12 1.89 -20.04
N ALA A 90 -16.24 0.57 -20.21
CA ALA A 90 -16.17 -0.38 -19.11
C ALA A 90 -14.76 -0.43 -18.49
N PHE A 91 -13.69 -0.39 -19.30
CA PHE A 91 -12.32 -0.33 -18.78
C PHE A 91 -12.04 0.98 -18.03
N ASP A 92 -12.49 2.12 -18.55
CA ASP A 92 -12.37 3.40 -17.84
C ASP A 92 -13.07 3.37 -16.48
N THR A 93 -14.28 2.81 -16.43
CA THR A 93 -15.05 2.65 -15.18
C THR A 93 -14.32 1.73 -14.19
N HIS A 94 -13.85 0.58 -14.68
CA HIS A 94 -13.11 -0.39 -13.88
C HIS A 94 -11.80 0.19 -13.33
N ASP A 95 -11.08 1.00 -14.12
CA ASP A 95 -9.85 1.66 -13.69
C ASP A 95 -10.11 2.75 -12.64
N ALA A 96 -11.18 3.53 -12.82
CA ALA A 96 -11.64 4.51 -11.83
C ALA A 96 -11.97 3.84 -10.48
N LEU A 97 -12.77 2.76 -10.48
CA LEU A 97 -13.11 2.02 -9.26
C LEU A 97 -11.88 1.44 -8.56
N HIS A 98 -10.95 0.91 -9.35
CA HIS A 98 -9.71 0.39 -8.80
C HIS A 98 -8.86 1.49 -8.14
N ALA A 99 -8.80 2.68 -8.72
CA ALA A 99 -8.15 3.84 -8.11
C ALA A 99 -8.86 4.29 -6.82
N GLU A 100 -10.19 4.29 -6.79
CA GLU A 100 -10.98 4.63 -5.60
C GLU A 100 -10.82 3.60 -4.48
N LEU A 101 -10.82 2.30 -4.80
CA LEU A 101 -10.54 1.23 -3.84
C LEU A 101 -9.15 1.37 -3.22
N PHE A 102 -8.13 1.66 -4.03
CA PHE A 102 -6.77 1.88 -3.55
C PHE A 102 -6.68 3.11 -2.64
N THR A 103 -7.30 4.22 -3.07
CA THR A 103 -7.32 5.48 -2.32
C THR A 103 -8.05 5.33 -0.99
N THR A 104 -9.20 4.64 -0.99
CA THR A 104 -10.01 4.40 0.22
C THR A 104 -9.26 3.53 1.23
N ARG A 105 -8.63 2.43 0.78
CA ARG A 105 -7.78 1.59 1.65
C ARG A 105 -6.62 2.38 2.26
N THR A 106 -6.01 3.24 1.47
CA THR A 106 -4.94 4.13 1.93
C THR A 106 -5.47 5.07 3.01
N ARG A 107 -6.56 5.79 2.72
CA ARG A 107 -7.20 6.75 3.63
C ARG A 107 -7.54 6.10 4.97
N ILE A 108 -8.19 4.93 4.95
CA ILE A 108 -8.57 4.20 6.17
C ILE A 108 -7.34 3.90 7.03
N ARG A 109 -6.26 3.42 6.41
CA ARG A 109 -5.04 3.07 7.13
C ARG A 109 -4.33 4.30 7.68
N THR A 110 -4.27 5.39 6.93
CA THR A 110 -3.62 6.64 7.37
C THR A 110 -4.42 7.29 8.49
N THR A 111 -5.74 7.44 8.33
CA THR A 111 -6.63 8.00 9.35
C THR A 111 -6.51 7.22 10.65
N TYR A 112 -6.62 5.89 10.60
CA TYR A 112 -6.50 5.04 11.78
C TYR A 112 -5.13 5.19 12.48
N SER A 113 -4.06 5.24 11.69
CA SER A 113 -2.70 5.43 12.19
C SER A 113 -2.55 6.79 12.88
N ASP A 114 -3.03 7.86 12.25
CA ASP A 114 -2.88 9.23 12.74
C ASP A 114 -3.69 9.43 14.03
N GLU A 115 -4.91 8.90 14.09
CA GLU A 115 -5.74 8.89 15.30
C GLU A 115 -5.06 8.11 16.44
N THR A 116 -4.49 6.94 16.14
CA THR A 116 -3.77 6.13 17.13
C THR A 116 -2.54 6.87 17.67
N LYS A 117 -1.77 7.54 16.80
CA LYS A 117 -0.60 8.33 17.20
C LYS A 117 -1.00 9.52 18.06
N ALA A 118 -2.03 10.27 17.66
CA ALA A 118 -2.53 11.41 18.42
C ALA A 118 -2.97 10.98 19.83
N ALA A 119 -3.75 9.90 19.93
CA ALA A 119 -4.18 9.35 21.22
C ALA A 119 -2.99 8.81 22.05
N LEU A 120 -1.98 8.21 21.41
CA LEU A 120 -0.78 7.73 22.09
C LEU A 120 0.03 8.87 22.72
N GLU A 121 0.22 9.98 22.02
CA GLU A 121 0.98 11.12 22.56
C GLU A 121 0.28 11.77 23.75
N VAL A 122 -1.06 11.88 23.71
CA VAL A 122 -1.86 12.33 24.87
C VAL A 122 -1.66 11.38 26.06
N LEU A 123 -1.85 10.08 25.84
CA LEU A 123 -1.71 9.07 26.89
C LEU A 123 -0.29 9.04 27.48
N LYS A 124 0.73 9.19 26.65
CA LYS A 124 2.14 9.23 27.06
C LYS A 124 2.41 10.45 27.96
N SER A 125 1.92 11.63 27.57
CA SER A 125 2.07 12.84 28.37
C SER A 125 1.45 12.67 29.76
N ASP A 126 0.22 12.16 29.82
CA ASP A 126 -0.50 11.93 31.08
C ASP A 126 0.22 10.91 31.98
N LEU A 127 0.64 9.78 31.43
CA LEU A 127 1.32 8.73 32.19
C LEU A 127 2.70 9.15 32.69
N PHE A 128 3.43 9.97 31.93
CA PHE A 128 4.74 10.47 32.37
C PHE A 128 4.62 11.53 33.46
N ALA A 129 3.58 12.37 33.40
CA ALA A 129 3.25 13.29 34.49
C ALA A 129 2.94 12.53 35.79
N GLN A 130 2.08 11.51 35.73
CA GLN A 130 1.74 10.66 36.88
C GLN A 130 2.96 9.91 37.43
N ALA A 131 3.83 9.37 36.54
CA ALA A 131 5.04 8.68 36.95
C ALA A 131 6.06 9.62 37.63
N THR A 132 6.16 10.87 37.15
CA THR A 132 7.01 11.90 37.74
C THR A 132 6.48 12.35 39.10
N ALA A 133 5.16 12.45 39.25
CA ALA A 133 4.51 12.74 40.52
C ALA A 133 4.59 11.57 41.54
N GLY A 134 5.03 10.39 41.10
CA GLY A 134 5.10 9.18 41.92
C GLY A 134 3.74 8.52 42.17
N GLU A 135 2.70 8.91 41.42
CA GLU A 135 1.35 8.32 41.50
C GLU A 135 1.32 6.92 40.89
N ILE A 136 2.13 6.69 39.85
CA ILE A 136 2.38 5.39 39.26
C ILE A 136 3.88 5.14 39.12
N THR A 137 4.27 3.89 38.97
CA THR A 137 5.63 3.52 38.60
C THR A 137 5.85 3.68 37.09
N TRP A 138 7.10 3.92 36.70
CA TRP A 138 7.51 3.86 35.29
C TRP A 138 7.19 2.53 34.60
N LYS A 139 7.13 1.43 35.37
CA LYS A 139 6.74 0.11 34.87
C LYS A 139 5.26 0.09 34.51
N GLU A 140 4.40 0.61 35.36
CA GLU A 140 2.94 0.71 35.11
C GLU A 140 2.66 1.61 33.90
N ALA A 141 3.30 2.78 33.81
CA ALA A 141 3.20 3.66 32.65
C ALA A 141 3.54 2.90 31.33
N ARG A 142 4.64 2.15 31.34
CA ARG A 142 5.08 1.37 30.16
C ARG A 142 4.10 0.26 29.78
N GLU A 143 3.54 -0.46 30.75
CA GLU A 143 2.56 -1.52 30.48
C GLU A 143 1.23 -0.96 29.98
N SER A 144 0.82 0.22 30.45
CA SER A 144 -0.36 0.93 29.94
C SER A 144 -0.19 1.33 28.46
N LEU A 145 0.97 1.89 28.09
CA LEU A 145 1.27 2.23 26.68
C LEU A 145 1.27 1.00 25.77
N LYS A 146 1.85 -0.13 26.23
CA LYS A 146 1.82 -1.38 25.46
C LYS A 146 0.41 -1.91 25.27
N THR A 147 -0.40 -1.87 26.33
CA THR A 147 -1.80 -2.30 26.29
C THR A 147 -2.59 -1.46 25.29
N PHE A 148 -2.45 -0.13 25.34
CA PHE A 148 -3.08 0.77 24.38
C PHE A 148 -2.74 0.42 22.91
N LEU A 149 -1.46 0.20 22.60
CA LEU A 149 -1.05 -0.15 21.24
C LEU A 149 -1.61 -1.50 20.79
N LYS A 150 -1.67 -2.47 21.70
CA LYS A 150 -2.24 -3.79 21.43
C LYS A 150 -3.75 -3.69 21.16
N ASP A 151 -4.47 -2.96 22.00
CA ASP A 151 -5.92 -2.82 21.91
C ASP A 151 -6.31 -2.05 20.64
N SER A 152 -5.57 -0.99 20.33
CA SER A 152 -5.69 -0.27 19.06
C SER A 152 -5.53 -1.24 17.88
N LYS A 153 -4.41 -1.96 17.81
CA LYS A 153 -4.19 -2.95 16.74
C LYS A 153 -5.33 -3.98 16.65
N THR A 154 -5.83 -4.48 17.78
CA THR A 154 -6.96 -5.41 17.81
C THR A 154 -8.22 -4.77 17.22
N ALA A 155 -8.56 -3.54 17.60
CA ALA A 155 -9.74 -2.84 17.09
C ALA A 155 -9.69 -2.68 15.56
N PHE A 156 -8.55 -2.27 15.01
CA PHE A 156 -8.39 -2.18 13.56
C PHE A 156 -8.49 -3.53 12.85
N THR A 157 -7.94 -4.57 13.48
CA THR A 157 -8.02 -5.95 12.97
C THR A 157 -9.46 -6.43 12.94
N THR A 158 -10.25 -6.14 13.98
CA THR A 158 -11.68 -6.47 14.03
C THR A 158 -12.46 -5.82 12.90
N LEU A 159 -12.24 -4.53 12.60
CA LEU A 159 -12.88 -3.85 11.46
C LEU A 159 -12.47 -4.49 10.13
N THR A 160 -11.18 -4.80 9.98
CA THR A 160 -10.64 -5.45 8.79
C THR A 160 -11.25 -6.84 8.57
N ASP A 161 -11.43 -7.61 9.64
CA ASP A 161 -12.01 -8.95 9.56
C ASP A 161 -13.52 -8.89 9.35
N ALA A 162 -14.22 -7.89 9.89
CA ALA A 162 -15.62 -7.61 9.57
C ALA A 162 -15.79 -7.31 8.07
N TYR A 163 -14.92 -6.49 7.49
CA TYR A 163 -14.91 -6.24 6.04
C TYR A 163 -14.70 -7.51 5.22
N LYS A 164 -13.69 -8.32 5.56
CA LYS A 164 -13.46 -9.60 4.85
C LYS A 164 -14.64 -10.55 4.95
N ALA A 165 -15.27 -10.63 6.12
CA ALA A 165 -16.44 -11.47 6.32
C ALA A 165 -17.63 -10.97 5.50
N ALA A 166 -17.84 -9.65 5.43
CA ALA A 166 -18.93 -9.03 4.68
C ALA A 166 -18.84 -9.20 3.17
N ILE A 167 -17.64 -9.43 2.62
CA ILE A 167 -17.44 -9.67 1.18
C ILE A 167 -17.09 -11.12 0.83
N LEU A 168 -17.17 -12.03 1.80
CA LEU A 168 -16.61 -13.37 1.66
C LEU A 168 -17.33 -14.17 0.56
N ASP A 169 -18.66 -14.15 0.60
CA ASP A 169 -19.50 -14.95 -0.30
C ASP A 169 -19.34 -14.46 -1.74
N GLU A 170 -19.46 -13.15 -1.99
CA GLU A 170 -19.25 -12.56 -3.32
C GLU A 170 -17.82 -12.76 -3.82
N ASN A 171 -16.81 -12.71 -2.94
CA ASN A 171 -15.44 -12.99 -3.33
C ASN A 171 -15.26 -14.47 -3.74
N SER A 172 -15.86 -15.41 -3.02
CA SER A 172 -15.83 -16.84 -3.38
C SER A 172 -16.56 -17.12 -4.68
N GLU A 173 -17.70 -16.47 -4.94
CA GLU A 173 -18.38 -16.55 -6.24
C GLU A 173 -17.51 -16.01 -7.37
N TRP A 174 -16.85 -14.86 -7.14
CA TRP A 174 -15.94 -14.28 -8.13
C TRP A 174 -14.74 -15.17 -8.42
N GLU A 175 -14.18 -15.84 -7.41
CA GLU A 175 -13.08 -16.80 -7.60
C GLU A 175 -13.45 -17.97 -8.52
N ALA A 176 -14.70 -18.44 -8.48
CA ALA A 176 -15.21 -19.43 -9.42
C ALA A 176 -15.29 -18.86 -10.84
N LYS A 177 -15.86 -17.67 -11.02
CA LYS A 177 -15.96 -16.96 -12.31
C LYS A 177 -14.59 -16.72 -12.95
N VAL A 178 -13.55 -16.46 -12.16
CA VAL A 178 -12.17 -16.29 -12.66
C VAL A 178 -11.64 -17.56 -13.36
N VAL A 179 -12.08 -18.75 -12.95
CA VAL A 179 -11.71 -20.01 -13.64
C VAL A 179 -12.38 -20.07 -15.01
N GLU A 180 -13.65 -19.71 -15.09
CA GLU A 180 -14.45 -19.67 -16.32
C GLU A 180 -13.88 -18.64 -17.31
N ILE A 181 -13.61 -17.42 -16.85
CA ILE A 181 -12.97 -16.35 -17.65
C ILE A 181 -11.63 -16.81 -18.24
N LYS A 182 -10.83 -17.58 -17.48
CA LYS A 182 -9.56 -18.12 -17.99
C LYS A 182 -9.78 -19.15 -19.10
N ALA A 183 -10.81 -19.98 -18.99
CA ALA A 183 -11.17 -20.94 -20.03
C ALA A 183 -11.64 -20.19 -21.30
N LEU A 184 -12.52 -19.21 -21.15
CA LEU A 184 -12.97 -18.34 -22.26
C LEU A 184 -11.81 -17.64 -22.96
N HIS A 185 -10.82 -17.13 -22.24
CA HIS A 185 -9.62 -16.56 -22.87
C HIS A 185 -8.78 -17.58 -23.65
N GLN A 186 -8.79 -18.86 -23.26
CA GLN A 186 -8.11 -19.91 -24.03
C GLN A 186 -8.92 -20.26 -25.28
N GLU A 187 -10.23 -20.36 -25.15
CA GLU A 187 -11.15 -20.61 -26.26
C GLU A 187 -11.12 -19.47 -27.28
N LEU A 188 -11.08 -18.21 -26.83
CA LEU A 188 -10.93 -17.05 -27.70
C LEU A 188 -9.66 -17.13 -28.53
N ARG A 189 -8.53 -17.52 -27.92
CA ARG A 189 -7.27 -17.70 -28.67
C ARG A 189 -7.41 -18.79 -29.72
N ALA A 190 -8.03 -19.92 -29.37
CA ALA A 190 -8.25 -21.01 -30.31
C ALA A 190 -9.17 -20.58 -31.48
N ALA A 191 -10.24 -19.83 -31.20
CA ALA A 191 -11.14 -19.28 -32.22
C ALA A 191 -10.40 -18.31 -33.15
N ILE A 192 -9.58 -17.41 -32.60
CA ILE A 192 -8.74 -16.49 -33.38
C ILE A 192 -7.74 -17.25 -34.27
N GLU A 193 -7.06 -18.27 -33.74
CA GLU A 193 -6.13 -19.10 -34.50
C GLU A 193 -6.81 -19.91 -35.60
N ALA A 194 -8.08 -20.31 -35.38
CA ALA A 194 -8.91 -20.99 -36.36
C ALA A 194 -9.60 -20.03 -37.36
N GLU A 195 -9.39 -18.72 -37.21
CA GLU A 195 -10.10 -17.66 -37.96
C GLU A 195 -11.64 -17.75 -37.85
N ASP A 196 -12.14 -18.36 -36.76
CA ASP A 196 -13.56 -18.50 -36.47
C ASP A 196 -14.10 -17.22 -35.83
N THR A 197 -14.55 -16.31 -36.69
CA THR A 197 -15.01 -14.97 -36.30
C THR A 197 -16.28 -15.03 -35.47
N ASP A 198 -17.21 -15.95 -35.78
CA ASP A 198 -18.48 -16.07 -35.06
C ASP A 198 -18.24 -16.54 -33.61
N SER A 199 -17.40 -17.57 -33.43
CA SER A 199 -17.02 -18.04 -32.10
C SER A 199 -16.22 -16.99 -31.32
N ALA A 200 -15.27 -16.31 -31.98
CA ALA A 200 -14.50 -15.24 -31.35
C ALA A 200 -15.41 -14.11 -30.85
N SER A 201 -16.38 -13.70 -31.67
CA SER A 201 -17.33 -12.65 -31.27
C SER A 201 -18.21 -13.08 -30.10
N ALA A 202 -18.76 -14.29 -30.12
CA ALA A 202 -19.59 -14.79 -29.02
C ALA A 202 -18.83 -14.86 -27.68
N ILE A 203 -17.55 -15.26 -27.71
CA ILE A 203 -16.71 -15.31 -26.51
C ILE A 203 -16.37 -13.89 -26.01
N ILE A 204 -16.16 -12.93 -26.92
CA ILE A 204 -15.96 -11.53 -26.54
C ILE A 204 -17.21 -10.98 -25.85
N ASP A 205 -18.40 -11.23 -26.38
CA ASP A 205 -19.66 -10.82 -25.74
C ASP A 205 -19.76 -11.38 -24.30
N GLU A 206 -19.44 -12.65 -24.10
CA GLU A 206 -19.48 -13.28 -22.77
C GLU A 206 -18.42 -12.70 -21.80
N LEU A 207 -17.21 -12.43 -22.31
CA LEU A 207 -16.16 -11.75 -21.52
C LEU A 207 -16.55 -10.32 -21.16
N TYR A 208 -17.38 -9.65 -21.97
CA TYR A 208 -17.90 -8.33 -21.67
C TYR A 208 -18.87 -8.36 -20.50
N ASP A 209 -19.78 -9.33 -20.49
CA ASP A 209 -20.70 -9.55 -19.37
C ASP A 209 -19.94 -9.83 -18.07
N TYR A 210 -18.84 -10.60 -18.13
CA TYR A 210 -17.96 -10.79 -16.98
C TYR A 210 -17.26 -9.52 -16.52
N LEU A 211 -16.83 -8.65 -17.44
CA LEU A 211 -16.24 -7.36 -17.08
C LEU A 211 -17.25 -6.48 -16.34
N LEU A 212 -18.51 -6.42 -16.79
CA LEU A 212 -19.56 -5.67 -16.11
C LEU A 212 -19.83 -6.22 -14.70
N GLN A 213 -19.91 -7.54 -14.55
CA GLN A 213 -20.05 -8.17 -13.23
C GLN A 213 -18.85 -7.88 -12.31
N HIS A 214 -17.63 -7.79 -12.86
CA HIS A 214 -16.46 -7.44 -12.05
C HIS A 214 -16.53 -6.00 -11.53
N ILE A 215 -16.99 -5.08 -12.38
CA ILE A 215 -17.20 -3.67 -12.02
C ILE A 215 -18.21 -3.57 -10.88
N GLU A 216 -19.33 -4.29 -10.95
CA GLU A 216 -20.32 -4.37 -9.86
C GLU A 216 -19.72 -4.93 -8.57
N PHE A 217 -18.92 -5.98 -8.67
CA PHE A 217 -18.22 -6.55 -7.51
C PHE A 217 -17.19 -5.59 -6.90
N ASP A 218 -16.46 -4.84 -7.72
CA ASP A 218 -15.54 -3.79 -7.26
C ASP A 218 -16.29 -2.65 -6.55
N GLN A 219 -17.44 -2.22 -7.07
CA GLN A 219 -18.31 -1.25 -6.42
C GLN A 219 -18.82 -1.78 -5.07
N PHE A 220 -19.32 -3.02 -5.03
CA PHE A 220 -19.76 -3.66 -3.78
C PHE A 220 -18.67 -3.67 -2.71
N LYS A 221 -17.42 -4.00 -3.10
CA LYS A 221 -16.27 -3.94 -2.17
C LYS A 221 -15.99 -2.53 -1.68
N LEU A 222 -16.14 -1.52 -2.52
CA LEU A 222 -15.92 -0.13 -2.16
C LEU A 222 -17.00 0.35 -1.18
N ASP A 223 -18.27 0.07 -1.48
CA ASP A 223 -19.41 0.43 -0.64
C ASP A 223 -19.33 -0.24 0.73
N THR A 224 -19.03 -1.55 0.75
CA THR A 224 -18.86 -2.30 2.00
C THR A 224 -17.71 -1.76 2.84
N MET A 225 -16.63 -1.32 2.20
CA MET A 225 -15.50 -0.72 2.90
C MET A 225 -15.87 0.63 3.53
N ASN A 226 -16.59 1.49 2.80
CA ASN A 226 -17.06 2.78 3.30
C ASN A 226 -18.16 2.64 4.37
N ALA A 227 -18.88 1.52 4.41
CA ALA A 227 -19.89 1.26 5.44
C ALA A 227 -19.27 0.79 6.77
N ILE A 228 -18.09 0.17 6.73
CA ILE A 228 -17.44 -0.44 7.91
C ILE A 228 -16.41 0.50 8.56
N PHE A 229 -15.70 1.30 7.78
CA PHE A 229 -14.62 2.20 8.23
C PHE A 229 -14.99 3.67 8.10
#